data_AF-A0A2X3SKZ9-F1
#
_entry.id   AF-A0A2X3SKZ9-F1
#
_cell.length_a   1.000
_cell.length_b   1.000
_cell.length_c   1.000
_cell.angle_alpha   90.00
_cell.angle_beta   90.00
_cell.angle_gamma   90.00
#
_symmetry.space_group_name_H-M   'P 1'
#
loop_
_entity.id
_entity.type
_entity.pdbx_description
1 polymer ?
#
loop_
_entity_poly.entity_id
_entity_poly.type
_entity_poly.pdbx_seq_one_letter_code
_entity_poly.pdbx_strand_id
1 'polypeptide(L)'
;MKKTTKAFIALMILIGGLFMVFSLNRKIIEEQQKRDLETSIAKLLVHDYEGVKTIKFQGWGHSRETGSWGTIVVINGENEMDFSFNNLSGLKEISSTSYHPDTFKLVEKNSLEEMGPVKYRIKDIEKVSLERVAITYSHEKRS
;
A
#
# COMPACT_ATOMS: atom_id res chain seq x y z
N MET A 1 14.53 -15.44 49.99
CA MET A 1 13.51 -15.48 48.91
C MET A 1 13.01 -14.12 48.40
N LYS A 2 13.22 -12.96 49.07
CA LYS A 2 12.64 -11.66 48.63
C LYS A 2 13.39 -10.92 47.51
N LYS A 3 14.71 -11.13 47.36
CA LYS A 3 15.54 -10.39 46.37
C LYS A 3 15.48 -11.00 44.97
N THR A 4 15.41 -12.32 44.86
CA THR A 4 15.34 -13.06 43.59
C THR A 4 13.99 -12.85 42.88
N THR A 5 12.88 -12.78 43.62
CA THR A 5 11.55 -12.46 43.05
C THR A 5 11.49 -11.05 42.47
N LYS A 6 12.08 -10.04 43.14
CA LYS A 6 12.15 -8.67 42.62
C LYS A 6 13.02 -8.56 41.37
N ALA A 7 14.16 -9.26 41.34
CA ALA A 7 15.02 -9.32 40.15
C ALA A 7 14.33 -10.02 38.97
N PHE A 8 13.56 -11.09 39.23
CA PHE A 8 12.80 -11.80 38.21
C PHE A 8 11.66 -10.96 37.63
N ILE A 9 10.95 -10.21 38.48
CA ILE A 9 9.90 -9.25 38.04
C ILE A 9 10.52 -8.12 37.20
N ALA A 10 11.66 -7.57 37.63
CA ALA A 10 12.36 -6.52 36.87
C ALA A 10 12.82 -7.02 35.49
N LEU A 11 13.31 -8.26 35.40
CA LEU A 11 13.69 -8.89 34.14
C LEU A 11 12.49 -9.08 33.20
N MET A 12 11.34 -9.52 33.72
CA MET A 12 10.11 -9.67 32.91
C MET A 12 9.60 -8.33 32.36
N ILE A 13 9.71 -7.24 33.14
CA ILE A 13 9.35 -5.90 32.68
C ILE A 13 10.31 -5.41 31.58
N LEU A 14 11.61 -5.65 31.72
CA LEU A 14 12.60 -5.29 30.70
C LEU A 14 12.39 -6.05 29.39
N ILE A 15 12.17 -7.36 29.48
CA ILE A 15 11.89 -8.21 28.32
C ILE A 15 10.56 -7.80 27.67
N GLY A 16 9.51 -7.63 28.46
CA GLY A 16 8.19 -7.18 27.97
C GLY A 16 8.24 -5.80 27.31
N GLY A 17 8.96 -4.86 27.92
CA GLY A 17 9.17 -3.52 27.36
C GLY A 17 9.91 -3.55 26.02
N LEU A 18 10.97 -4.37 25.92
CA LEU A 18 11.73 -4.51 24.68
C LEU A 18 10.88 -5.12 23.55
N PHE A 19 10.09 -6.15 23.85
CA PHE A 19 9.15 -6.74 22.88
C PHE A 19 8.11 -5.74 22.38
N MET A 20 7.54 -4.91 23.27
CA MET A 20 6.58 -3.88 22.88
C MET A 20 7.21 -2.84 21.94
N VAL A 21 8.42 -2.35 22.24
CA VAL A 21 9.13 -1.39 21.38
C VAL A 21 9.38 -1.97 19.99
N PHE A 22 9.82 -3.22 19.90
CA PHE A 22 10.02 -3.88 18.60
C PHE A 22 8.72 -4.05 17.81
N SER A 23 7.62 -4.44 18.48
CA SER A 23 6.30 -4.58 17.83
C SER A 23 5.76 -3.24 17.33
N LEU A 24 5.87 -2.19 18.15
CA LEU A 24 5.47 -0.82 17.78
C LEU A 24 6.27 -0.30 16.59
N ASN A 25 7.59 -0.50 16.58
CA ASN A 25 8.43 -0.09 15.45
C ASN A 25 8.02 -0.77 14.14
N ARG A 26 7.75 -2.09 14.16
CA ARG A 26 7.29 -2.80 12.95
C ARG A 26 5.98 -2.23 12.42
N LYS A 27 5.03 -1.96 13.31
CA LYS A 27 3.74 -1.39 12.93
C LYS A 27 3.90 -0.01 12.30
N ILE A 28 4.72 0.86 12.88
CA ILE A 28 4.99 2.20 12.33
C ILE A 28 5.61 2.10 10.93
N ILE A 29 6.57 1.20 10.74
CA ILE A 29 7.22 0.98 9.43
C ILE A 29 6.20 0.48 8.40
N GLU A 30 5.38 -0.51 8.77
CA GLU A 30 4.37 -1.07 7.86
C GLU A 30 3.34 -0.01 7.42
N GLU A 31 2.84 0.81 8.35
CA GLU A 31 1.91 1.89 8.02
C GLU A 31 2.55 2.95 7.12
N GLN A 32 3.85 3.24 7.31
CA GLN A 32 4.56 4.13 6.41
C GLN A 32 4.72 3.52 5.01
N GLN A 33 5.11 2.24 4.93
CA GLN A 33 5.22 1.53 3.65
C GLN A 33 3.89 1.49 2.90
N LYS A 34 2.77 1.26 3.58
CA LYS A 34 1.42 1.34 3.00
C LYS A 34 1.16 2.72 2.40
N ARG A 35 1.44 3.80 3.12
CA ARG A 35 1.24 5.18 2.63
C ARG A 35 2.13 5.52 1.42
N ASP A 36 3.39 5.11 1.47
CA ASP A 36 4.33 5.33 0.38
C ASP A 36 3.90 4.55 -0.87
N LEU A 37 3.39 3.33 -0.67
CA LEU A 37 2.87 2.49 -1.74
C LEU A 37 1.55 3.03 -2.31
N GLU A 38 0.63 3.54 -1.48
CA GLU A 38 -0.57 4.24 -1.95
C GLU A 38 -0.22 5.44 -2.83
N THR A 39 0.78 6.23 -2.44
CA THR A 39 1.27 7.34 -3.25
C THR A 39 1.86 6.84 -4.58
N SER A 40 2.59 5.73 -4.55
CA SER A 40 3.18 5.12 -5.74
C SER A 40 2.12 4.56 -6.70
N ILE A 41 1.05 3.95 -6.16
CA ILE A 41 -0.10 3.48 -6.95
C ILE A 41 -0.83 4.67 -7.56
N ALA A 42 -1.02 5.77 -6.81
CA ALA A 42 -1.64 6.98 -7.34
C ALA A 42 -0.85 7.53 -8.54
N LYS A 43 0.48 7.57 -8.43
CA LYS A 43 1.36 7.96 -9.55
C LYS A 43 1.24 7.02 -10.74
N LEU A 44 1.18 5.70 -10.51
CA LEU A 44 0.99 4.71 -11.56
C LEU A 44 -0.33 4.94 -12.29
N LEU A 45 -1.42 5.16 -11.57
CA LEU A 45 -2.74 5.39 -12.17
C LEU A 45 -2.76 6.68 -13.00
N VAL A 46 -2.19 7.76 -12.48
CA VAL A 46 -2.08 9.03 -13.23
C VAL A 46 -1.10 8.92 -14.39
N HIS A 47 -0.07 8.07 -14.29
CA HIS A 47 0.85 7.79 -15.38
C HIS A 47 0.12 7.09 -16.53
N ASP A 48 -0.60 6.01 -16.22
CA ASP A 48 -1.10 5.05 -17.21
C ASP A 48 -2.45 5.44 -17.81
N TYR A 49 -3.29 6.13 -17.05
CA TYR A 49 -4.67 6.42 -17.44
C TYR A 49 -4.90 7.91 -17.63
N GLU A 50 -5.77 8.23 -18.59
CA GLU A 50 -6.28 9.57 -18.81
C GLU A 50 -7.40 9.93 -17.82
N GLY A 51 -7.57 11.22 -17.58
CA GLY A 51 -8.73 11.73 -16.86
C GLY A 51 -8.82 11.36 -15.38
N VAL A 52 -7.75 10.85 -14.77
CA VAL A 52 -7.70 10.54 -13.34
C VAL A 52 -7.78 11.83 -12.52
N LYS A 53 -8.88 12.01 -11.76
CA LYS A 53 -9.16 13.19 -10.94
C LYS A 53 -9.27 12.86 -9.46
N THR A 54 -9.83 11.71 -9.12
CA THR A 54 -9.95 11.25 -7.73
C THR A 54 -9.47 9.81 -7.59
N ILE A 55 -8.79 9.52 -6.47
CA ILE A 55 -8.28 8.19 -6.11
C ILE A 55 -8.60 7.94 -4.66
N LYS A 56 -9.27 6.83 -4.35
CA LYS A 56 -9.65 6.45 -2.99
C LYS A 56 -9.22 5.03 -2.70
N PHE A 57 -8.34 4.87 -1.71
CA PHE A 57 -7.91 3.57 -1.22
C PHE A 57 -8.93 3.03 -0.20
N GLN A 58 -9.40 1.81 -0.41
CA GLN A 58 -10.39 1.21 0.49
C GLN A 58 -9.79 0.59 1.76
N GLY A 59 -8.48 0.28 1.74
CA GLY A 59 -7.79 -0.42 2.83
C GLY A 59 -6.71 -1.37 2.30
N TRP A 60 -5.95 -1.94 3.23
CA TRP A 60 -4.99 -3.01 2.96
C TRP A 60 -5.47 -4.33 3.55
N GLY A 61 -5.46 -5.38 2.75
CA GLY A 61 -5.61 -6.76 3.16
C GLY A 61 -4.26 -7.48 3.19
N HIS A 62 -4.11 -8.44 4.11
CA HIS A 62 -2.95 -9.32 4.18
C HIS A 62 -3.40 -10.78 4.24
N SER A 63 -2.99 -11.56 3.25
CA SER A 63 -3.24 -13.00 3.21
C SER A 63 -2.22 -13.72 4.07
N ARG A 64 -2.67 -14.41 5.12
CA ARG A 64 -1.79 -15.21 5.98
C ARG A 64 -1.30 -16.49 5.29
N GLU A 65 -2.04 -16.98 4.30
CA GLU A 65 -1.71 -18.22 3.59
C GLU A 65 -0.60 -18.00 2.57
N THR A 66 -0.67 -16.90 1.83
CA THR A 66 0.28 -16.58 0.75
C THR A 66 1.32 -15.55 1.15
N GLY A 67 1.10 -14.81 2.26
CA GLY A 67 1.91 -13.67 2.66
C GLY A 67 1.72 -12.43 1.77
N SER A 68 0.79 -12.48 0.82
CA SER A 68 0.55 -11.39 -0.12
C SER A 68 -0.30 -10.28 0.50
N TRP A 69 -0.13 -9.08 -0.05
CA TRP A 69 -0.87 -7.89 0.33
C TRP A 69 -1.82 -7.49 -0.80
N GLY A 70 -2.97 -6.93 -0.46
CA GLY A 70 -3.95 -6.48 -1.43
C GLY A 70 -4.54 -5.12 -1.08
N THR A 71 -4.89 -4.33 -2.08
CA THR A 71 -5.65 -3.08 -1.89
C THR A 71 -6.62 -2.86 -3.05
N ILE A 72 -7.79 -2.30 -2.72
CA ILE A 72 -8.80 -1.90 -3.70
C ILE A 72 -8.76 -0.39 -3.84
N VAL A 73 -8.74 0.08 -5.08
CA VAL A 73 -8.67 1.51 -5.42
C VAL A 73 -9.89 1.90 -6.23
N VAL A 74 -10.60 2.93 -5.78
CA VAL A 74 -11.72 3.54 -6.51
C VAL A 74 -11.23 4.81 -7.18
N ILE A 75 -11.36 4.90 -8.50
CA ILE A 75 -10.86 5.98 -9.34
C ILE A 75 -12.05 6.70 -9.97
N ASN A 76 -12.07 8.02 -9.85
CA ASN A 76 -13.18 8.88 -10.32
C ASN A 76 -14.55 8.48 -9.74
N GLY A 77 -14.58 7.75 -8.62
CA GLY A 77 -15.81 7.32 -7.95
C GLY A 77 -16.56 6.16 -8.61
N GLU A 78 -16.11 5.67 -9.78
CA GLU A 78 -16.84 4.68 -10.57
C GLU A 78 -15.98 3.50 -11.03
N ASN A 79 -14.66 3.68 -11.14
CA ASN A 79 -13.74 2.64 -11.63
C ASN A 79 -13.06 1.97 -10.45
N GLU A 80 -13.21 0.66 -10.32
CA GLU A 80 -12.57 -0.11 -9.26
C GLU A 80 -11.44 -0.98 -9.84
N MET A 81 -10.31 -0.99 -9.16
CA MET A 81 -9.14 -1.80 -9.50
C MET A 81 -8.51 -2.40 -8.26
N ASP A 82 -8.27 -3.70 -8.32
CA ASP A 82 -7.55 -4.46 -7.30
C ASP A 82 -6.06 -4.50 -7.65
N PHE A 83 -5.23 -4.33 -6.63
CA PHE A 83 -3.79 -4.55 -6.70
C PHE A 83 -3.38 -5.63 -5.70
N SER A 84 -2.62 -6.62 -6.17
CA SER A 84 -1.98 -7.62 -5.32
C SER A 84 -0.47 -7.49 -5.34
N PHE A 85 0.17 -7.59 -4.18
CA PHE A 85 1.61 -7.44 -3.99
C PHE A 85 2.21 -8.62 -3.23
N ASN A 86 3.44 -9.00 -3.59
CA ASN A 86 4.21 -9.99 -2.82
C ASN A 86 4.62 -9.45 -1.43
N ASN A 87 4.92 -8.15 -1.34
CA ASN A 87 5.20 -7.42 -0.11
C ASN A 87 5.04 -5.91 -0.34
N LEU A 88 5.17 -5.10 0.72
CA LEU A 88 4.93 -3.65 0.68
C LEU A 88 6.14 -2.81 0.22
N SER A 89 7.18 -3.40 -0.36
CA SER A 89 8.43 -2.67 -0.68
C SER A 89 8.37 -1.79 -1.93
N GLY A 90 7.29 -1.81 -2.71
CA GLY A 90 7.09 -0.91 -3.84
C GLY A 90 6.34 -1.52 -5.03
N LEU A 91 6.20 -0.75 -6.11
CA LEU A 91 5.50 -1.16 -7.34
C LEU A 91 6.14 -2.35 -8.07
N LYS A 92 7.42 -2.61 -7.83
CA LYS A 92 8.12 -3.80 -8.38
C LYS A 92 7.52 -5.11 -7.87
N GLU A 93 6.81 -5.06 -6.74
CA GLU A 93 6.23 -6.22 -6.08
C GLU A 93 4.79 -6.50 -6.51
N ILE A 94 4.24 -5.73 -7.46
CA ILE A 94 2.93 -6.00 -8.06
C ILE A 94 2.99 -7.41 -8.66
N SER A 95 2.15 -8.28 -8.11
CA SER A 95 1.95 -9.65 -8.56
C SER A 95 0.79 -9.77 -9.53
N SER A 96 -0.25 -8.96 -9.35
CA SER A 96 -1.37 -8.84 -10.29
C SER A 96 -2.11 -7.52 -10.10
N THR A 97 -2.80 -7.12 -11.17
CA THR A 97 -3.82 -6.06 -11.16
C THR A 97 -5.06 -6.61 -11.86
N SER A 98 -6.24 -6.33 -11.32
CA SER A 98 -7.50 -6.75 -11.92
C SER A 98 -8.57 -5.67 -11.78
N TYR A 99 -9.50 -5.66 -12.72
CA TYR A 99 -10.66 -4.79 -12.72
C TYR A 99 -11.79 -5.48 -13.49
N HIS A 100 -13.03 -5.06 -13.25
CA HIS A 100 -14.16 -5.62 -13.97
C HIS A 100 -14.32 -4.92 -15.34
N PRO A 101 -14.28 -5.66 -16.46
CA PRO A 101 -14.22 -5.07 -17.81
C PRO A 101 -15.45 -4.23 -18.16
N ASP A 102 -16.64 -4.62 -17.66
CA ASP A 102 -17.88 -3.88 -17.99
C ASP A 102 -18.03 -2.55 -17.23
N THR A 103 -17.34 -2.39 -16.09
CA THR A 103 -17.49 -1.21 -15.22
C THR A 103 -16.28 -0.31 -15.28
N PHE A 104 -15.12 -0.82 -15.67
CA PHE A 104 -13.88 -0.05 -15.78
C PHE A 104 -13.83 0.68 -17.13
N LYS A 105 -13.83 2.02 -17.08
CA LYS A 105 -14.01 2.91 -18.24
C LYS A 105 -12.85 3.89 -18.43
N LEU A 106 -11.78 3.79 -17.64
CA LEU A 106 -10.62 4.66 -17.84
C LEU A 106 -9.91 4.32 -19.15
N VAL A 107 -9.49 5.37 -19.85
CA VAL A 107 -8.75 5.26 -21.10
C VAL A 107 -7.26 5.17 -20.78
N GLU A 108 -6.60 4.15 -21.32
CA GLU A 108 -5.15 4.01 -21.24
C GLU A 108 -4.48 5.05 -22.15
N LYS A 109 -3.44 5.74 -21.67
CA LYS A 109 -2.71 6.74 -22.47
C LYS A 109 -1.95 6.13 -23.63
N ASN A 110 -1.37 4.96 -23.39
CA ASN A 110 -0.78 4.08 -24.39
C ASN A 110 -1.24 2.67 -24.02
N SER A 111 -1.25 1.74 -24.97
CA SER A 111 -1.60 0.35 -24.64
C SER A 111 -0.65 -0.18 -23.56
N LEU A 112 -1.18 -0.90 -22.56
CA LEU A 112 -0.35 -1.50 -21.50
C LEU A 112 0.73 -2.44 -22.06
N GLU A 113 0.48 -3.07 -23.22
CA GLU A 113 1.46 -3.90 -23.93
C GLU A 113 2.66 -3.07 -24.42
N GLU A 114 2.42 -1.87 -24.99
CA GLU A 114 3.48 -0.97 -25.44
C GLU A 114 4.29 -0.37 -24.28
N MET A 115 3.62 -0.08 -23.14
CA MET A 115 4.30 0.44 -21.96
C MET A 115 5.23 -0.59 -21.30
N GLY A 116 4.91 -1.88 -21.47
CA GLY A 116 5.62 -2.98 -20.82
C GLY A 116 5.43 -3.03 -19.30
N PRO A 117 6.07 -4.02 -18.64
CA PRO A 117 5.87 -4.28 -17.22
C PRO A 117 6.23 -3.09 -16.30
N VAL A 118 5.39 -2.83 -15.29
CA VAL A 118 5.54 -1.72 -14.32
C VAL A 118 6.96 -1.63 -13.75
N LYS A 119 7.59 -2.77 -13.43
CA LYS A 119 8.96 -2.84 -12.87
C LYS A 119 10.02 -2.13 -13.69
N TYR A 120 9.83 -1.97 -15.01
CA TYR A 120 10.80 -1.31 -15.89
C TYR A 120 10.58 0.20 -16.01
N ARG A 121 9.42 0.70 -15.60
CA ARG A 121 8.99 2.10 -15.75
C ARG A 121 8.78 2.84 -14.43
N ILE A 122 9.19 2.25 -13.30
CA ILE A 122 9.08 2.84 -11.96
C ILE A 122 9.68 4.25 -11.90
N LYS A 123 10.86 4.45 -12.51
CA LYS A 123 11.54 5.77 -12.49
C LYS A 123 10.73 6.87 -13.17
N ASP A 124 9.91 6.54 -14.15
CA ASP A 124 9.09 7.52 -14.87
C ASP A 124 7.76 7.74 -14.15
N ILE A 125 7.18 6.67 -13.60
CA ILE A 125 6.03 6.74 -12.68
C ILE A 125 6.36 7.65 -11.48
N GLU A 126 7.53 7.50 -10.85
CA GLU A 126 7.93 8.29 -9.68
C GLU A 126 7.99 9.79 -9.94
N LYS A 127 8.22 10.21 -11.19
CA LYS A 127 8.26 11.63 -11.60
C LYS A 127 6.88 12.24 -11.81
N VAL A 128 5.82 11.43 -11.85
CA VAL A 128 4.46 11.92 -12.08
C VAL A 128 4.01 12.81 -10.92
N SER A 129 3.51 14.00 -11.28
CA SER A 129 2.92 14.95 -10.35
C SER A 129 1.48 14.55 -10.01
N LEU A 130 1.11 14.69 -8.73
CA LEU A 130 -0.22 14.40 -8.20
C LEU A 130 -1.01 15.67 -7.82
N GLU A 131 -0.49 16.87 -8.12
CA GLU A 131 -1.05 18.16 -7.66
C GLU A 131 -2.52 18.40 -8.05
N ARG A 132 -2.98 17.78 -9.15
CA ARG A 132 -4.36 17.94 -9.68
C ARG A 132 -5.27 16.75 -9.38
N VAL A 133 -4.83 15.84 -8.51
CA VAL A 133 -5.55 14.60 -8.19
C VAL A 133 -5.90 14.62 -6.72
N ALA A 134 -7.19 14.50 -6.41
CA ALA A 134 -7.63 14.35 -5.03
C ALA A 134 -7.44 12.90 -4.58
N ILE A 135 -6.62 12.68 -3.56
CA ILE A 135 -6.29 11.35 -3.05
C ILE A 135 -6.85 11.20 -1.64
N THR A 136 -7.57 10.11 -1.40
CA THR A 136 -7.99 9.68 -0.07
C THR A 136 -7.23 8.41 0.29
N TYR A 137 -6.29 8.55 1.21
CA TYR A 137 -5.44 7.45 1.69
C TYR A 137 -6.22 6.55 2.64
N SER A 138 -5.86 5.26 2.72
CA SER A 138 -6.67 4.30 3.51
C SER A 138 -6.66 4.61 5.01
N HIS A 139 -5.54 5.15 5.51
CA HIS A 139 -5.36 5.51 6.92
C HIS A 139 -6.20 6.73 7.36
N GLU A 140 -6.76 7.50 6.41
CA GLU A 140 -7.60 8.67 6.71
C GLU A 140 -9.04 8.28 7.08
N LYS A 141 -9.44 7.01 6.88
CA LYS A 141 -10.66 6.46 7.50
C LYS A 141 -10.44 6.30 9.00
N ARG A 142 -10.56 7.40 9.74
CA ARG A 142 -10.90 7.37 11.17
C ARG A 142 -12.35 6.89 11.28
N SER A 143 -12.55 5.71 11.89
CA SER A 143 -13.84 5.33 12.48
C SER A 143 -14.23 6.32 13.57
#